data_AF-A0A2A7UY75-F1
#
_entry.id   AF-A0A2A7UY75-F1
#
_cell.length_a   1.000
_cell.length_b   1.000
_cell.length_c   1.000
_cell.angle_alpha   90.00
_cell.angle_beta   90.00
_cell.angle_gamma   90.00
#
_symmetry.space_group_name_H-M   'P 1'
#
loop_
_entity.id
_entity.type
_entity.pdbx_description
1 polymer ?
#
loop_
_entity_poly.entity_id
_entity_poly.type
_entity_poly.pdbx_seq_one_letter_code
_entity_poly.pdbx_strand_id
1 'polypeptide(L)' 'MEFWNHLGMALALVLVIEGLGPFLFPGAWRRAFSQMLALREGQLRFIGLLGIAVGLLLLLLLQ' A
#
# COMPACT_ATOMS: atom_id res chain seq x y z
N MET A 1 16.43 -20.39 -4.71
CA MET A 1 16.03 -19.61 -5.91
C MET A 1 14.57 -19.22 -5.84
N GLU A 2 13.66 -20.09 -5.39
CA GLU A 2 12.22 -19.77 -5.24
C GLU A 2 11.91 -18.49 -4.45
N PHE A 3 12.55 -18.27 -3.29
CA PHE A 3 12.31 -17.07 -2.47
C PHE A 3 12.51 -15.76 -3.24
N TRP A 4 13.58 -15.66 -4.02
CA TRP A 4 13.88 -14.47 -4.84
C TRP A 4 12.83 -14.25 -5.93
N ASN A 5 12.29 -15.33 -6.49
CA ASN A 5 11.19 -15.24 -7.45
C ASN A 5 9.89 -14.74 -6.79
N HIS A 6 9.57 -15.24 -5.59
CA HIS A 6 8.37 -14.81 -4.85
C HIS A 6 8.47 -13.33 -4.44
N LEU A 7 9.65 -12.89 -3.99
CA LEU A 7 9.89 -11.49 -3.67
C LEU A 7 9.80 -10.60 -4.92
N GLY A 8 10.37 -11.04 -6.04
CA GLY A 8 10.29 -10.34 -7.32
C GLY A 8 8.86 -10.18 -7.82
N MET A 9 8.04 -11.24 -7.72
CA MET A 9 6.62 -11.19 -8.07
C MET A 9 5.82 -10.27 -7.14
N ALA A 10 6.05 -10.34 -5.82
CA ALA A 10 5.40 -9.46 -4.87
C ALA A 10 5.72 -7.98 -5.15
N LEU A 11 6.99 -7.67 -5.44
CA LEU A 11 7.41 -6.32 -5.81
C LEU A 11 6.78 -5.85 -7.13
N ALA A 12 6.75 -6.71 -8.14
CA ALA A 12 6.12 -6.39 -9.42
C ALA A 12 4.63 -6.08 -9.26
N LEU A 13 3.90 -6.86 -8.45
CA LEU A 13 2.48 -6.62 -8.16
C LEU A 13 2.26 -5.30 -7.41
N VAL A 14 3.10 -4.98 -6.42
CA VAL A 14 3.03 -3.69 -5.70
C VAL A 14 3.21 -2.52 -6.68
N LEU A 15 4.20 -2.59 -7.59
CA LEU A 15 4.43 -1.54 -8.59
C LEU A 15 3.25 -1.39 -9.55
N VAL A 16 2.67 -2.50 -10.01
CA VAL A 16 1.46 -2.46 -10.86
C VAL A 16 0.32 -1.78 -10.11
N ILE A 17 0.03 -2.21 -8.88
CA ILE A 17 -1.08 -1.66 -8.07
C ILE A 17 -0.86 -0.17 -7.77
N GLU A 18 0.35 0.24 -7.37
CA GLU A 18 0.66 1.65 -7.12
C GLU A 18 0.54 2.51 -8.40
N GLY A 19 0.89 1.96 -9.57
CA GLY A 19 0.76 2.65 -10.85
C GLY A 19 -0.67 2.80 -11.36
N LEU A 20 -1.60 1.92 -10.98
CA LEU A 20 -2.98 1.94 -11.46
C LEU A 20 -3.72 3.22 -11.06
N GLY A 21 -3.58 3.65 -9.80
CA GLY A 21 -4.22 4.86 -9.28
C GLY A 21 -3.92 6.14 -10.09
N PRO A 22 -2.64 6.53 -10.24
CA PRO A 22 -2.26 7.72 -11.02
C PRO A 22 -2.54 7.57 -12.52
N PHE A 23 -2.44 6.35 -13.07
CA PHE A 23 -2.68 6.13 -14.50
C PHE A 23 -4.17 6.22 -14.87
N LEU A 24 -5.04 5.55 -14.11
CA LEU A 24 -6.48 5.49 -14.41
C LEU A 24 -7.24 6.73 -13.92
N PHE A 25 -6.88 7.25 -12.74
CA PHE A 25 -7.64 8.33 -12.07
C PHE A 25 -6.74 9.45 -11.52
N PRO A 26 -5.97 10.15 -12.35
CA PRO A 26 -4.96 11.12 -11.90
C PRO A 26 -5.53 12.24 -11.01
N GLY A 27 -6.73 12.74 -11.31
CA GLY A 27 -7.38 13.80 -10.54
C GLY A 27 -7.95 13.36 -9.19
N ALA A 28 -8.45 12.13 -9.09
CA ALA A 28 -8.90 11.57 -7.81
C ALA A 28 -7.70 11.19 -6.94
N TRP A 29 -6.68 10.58 -7.55
CA TRP A 29 -5.42 10.21 -6.91
C TRP A 29 -4.72 11.43 -6.29
N ARG A 30 -4.57 12.52 -7.06
CA ARG A 30 -3.97 13.77 -6.55
C ARG A 30 -4.73 14.35 -5.36
N ARG A 31 -6.07 14.30 -5.39
CA ARG A 31 -6.91 14.77 -4.27
C ARG A 31 -6.73 13.90 -3.03
N ALA A 32 -6.76 12.58 -3.17
CA ALA A 32 -6.52 11.65 -2.06
C ALA A 32 -5.14 11.89 -1.41
N PHE A 33 -4.09 12.01 -2.23
CA PHE A 33 -2.75 12.33 -1.75
C PHE A 33 -2.70 13.67 -1.00
N SER A 34 -3.34 14.72 -1.54
CA SER A 34 -3.37 16.03 -0.88
C SER A 34 -4.11 15.99 0.47
N GLN A 35 -5.13 15.15 0.61
CA GLN A 35 -5.82 14.95 1.88
C GLN A 35 -4.94 14.19 2.87
N MET A 36 -4.18 13.19 2.41
CA MET A 36 -3.22 12.47 3.25
C MET A 36 -2.12 13.40 3.78
N LEU A 37 -1.61 14.32 2.95
CA LEU A 37 -0.61 15.31 3.36
C LEU A 37 -1.15 16.34 4.35
N ALA A 38 -2.47 16.55 4.39
CA ALA A 38 -3.11 17.44 5.37
C ALA A 38 -3.37 16.77 6.73
N LEU A 39 -3.16 15.45 6.84
CA LEU A 39 -3.28 14.73 8.10
C LEU A 39 -2.14 15.08 9.06
N ARG A 40 -2.43 15.05 10.36
CA ARG A 40 -1.38 15.18 11.38
C ARG A 40 -0.51 13.93 11.39
N GLU A 41 0.76 14.07 11.76
CA GLU A 41 1.72 12.95 11.81
C GLU A 41 1.19 11.75 12.61
N GLY A 42 0.52 12.00 13.73
CA GLY A 42 -0.09 10.94 14.55
C GLY A 42 -1.18 10.15 13.82
N GLN A 43 -1.99 10.83 12.99
CA GLN A 43 -3.06 10.17 12.21
C GLN A 43 -2.45 9.33 11.09
N LEU A 44 -1.44 9.86 10.38
CA LEU A 44 -0.75 9.12 9.33
C LEU A 44 -0.07 7.86 9.87
N ARG A 45 0.60 7.98 11.03
CA ARG A 45 1.18 6.83 11.74
C ARG A 45 0.14 5.81 12.16
N PHE A 46 -1.02 6.25 12.65
CA PHE A 46 -2.09 5.34 13.04
C PHE A 46 -2.68 4.58 11.85
N ILE A 47 -2.89 5.24 10.71
CA ILE A 47 -3.32 4.58 9.47
C ILE A 47 -2.28 3.54 9.04
N GLY A 48 -0.99 3.89 9.09
CA GLY A 48 0.11 2.95 8.81
C GLY A 48 0.10 1.74 9.77
N LEU A 49 -0.06 1.96 11.07
CA LEU A 49 -0.16 0.89 12.07
C LEU A 49 -1.35 -0.04 11.81
N LEU A 50 -2.50 0.52 11.45
CA LEU A 50 -3.69 -0.27 11.11
C LEU A 50 -3.46 -1.11 9.85
N GLY A 51 -2.80 -0.55 8.84
CA GLY A 51 -2.38 -1.30 7.64
C GLY A 51 -1.44 -2.46 7.97
N ILE A 52 -0.42 -2.23 8.80
CA ILE A 52 0.50 -3.27 9.28
C ILE A 52 -0.26 -4.36 10.04
N ALA A 53 -1.15 -3.98 10.97
CA ALA A 53 -1.91 -4.92 11.78
C ALA A 53 -2.82 -5.81 10.91
N VAL A 54 -3.52 -5.22 9.94
CA VAL A 54 -4.35 -5.98 8.98
C VAL A 54 -3.49 -6.89 8.11
N GLY A 55 -2.35 -6.40 7.62
CA GLY A 55 -1.41 -7.21 6.84
C GLY A 55 -0.89 -8.42 7.61
N LEU A 56 -0.49 -8.21 8.87
CA LEU A 56 -0.06 -9.30 9.76
C LEU A 56 -1.19 -10.30 10.03
N LEU A 57 -2.42 -9.81 10.26
CA LEU A 57 -3.57 -10.68 10.46
C LEU A 57 -3.86 -11.54 9.22
N LEU A 58 -3.82 -10.95 8.03
CA LEU A 58 -4.00 -11.69 6.78
C LEU A 58 -2.89 -12.71 6.54
N LEU A 59 -1.64 -12.35 6.83
CA LEU A 59 -0.52 -13.30 6.77
C LEU A 59 -0.76 -14.47 7.71
N LEU A 60 -1.15 -14.22 8.96
CA LEU A 60 -1.44 -15.30 9.93
C LEU A 60 -2.65 -16.18 9.55
N LEU A 61 -3.60 -15.66 8.76
CA LEU A 61 -4.78 -16.42 8.32
C LEU A 61 -4.55 -17.20 7.02
N LEU A 62 -3.68 -16.70 6.13
CA LEU A 62 -3.44 -17.27 4.81
C LEU A 62 -2.18 -18.15 4.74
N GLN A 63 -1.23 -17.94 5.65
CA GLN A 63 -0.08 -18.83 5.87
C GLN A 63 -0.43 -19.95 6.82
#